data_AF-A0A1I5AFQ8-F1
#
_entry.id   AF-A0A1I5AFQ8-F1
#
_cell.length_a   1.000
_cell.length_b   1.000
_cell.length_c   1.000
_cell.angle_alpha   90.00
_cell.angle_beta   90.00
_cell.angle_gamma   90.00
#
_symmetry.space_group_name_H-M   'P 1'
#
loop_
_entity.id
_entity.type
_entity.pdbx_description
1 polymer ?
#
loop_
_entity_poly.entity_id
_entity_poly.type
_entity_poly.pdbx_seq_one_letter_code
_entity_poly.pdbx_strand_id
1 'polypeptide(L)' 'KIQPMDHSQVREYLRCHLNYAGTDRDIFTDEAIEIIYRFSGGSSRLVNKVCTSSLIYGYQNGKRIIDDHMVKIVINGELS' A
#
# COMPACT_ATOMS: atom_id res chain seq x y z
N LYS A 1 -23.03 4.07 -3.12
CA LYS A 1 -22.14 5.18 -2.76
C LYS A 1 -21.01 4.57 -1.94
N ILE A 2 -19.86 4.29 -2.55
CA ILE A 2 -18.74 3.63 -1.87
C ILE A 2 -18.14 4.69 -0.95
N GLN A 3 -18.24 4.49 0.37
CA GLN A 3 -17.66 5.41 1.35
C GLN A 3 -16.13 5.26 1.33
N PRO A 4 -15.38 6.37 1.47
CA PRO A 4 -13.93 6.29 1.59
C PRO A 4 -13.59 5.45 2.82
N MET A 5 -12.65 4.52 2.66
CA MET A 5 -12.23 3.64 3.73
C MET A 5 -11.46 4.43 4.77
N ASP A 6 -11.78 4.31 6.05
CA ASP A 6 -10.99 4.89 7.14
C ASP A 6 -9.62 4.20 7.25
N HIS A 7 -8.67 4.83 7.96
CA HIS A 7 -7.31 4.31 8.12
C HIS A 7 -7.26 2.84 8.58
N SER A 8 -8.10 2.47 9.56
CA SER A 8 -8.21 1.09 10.04
C SER A 8 -8.75 0.14 8.98
N GLN A 9 -9.70 0.61 8.16
CA GLN A 9 -10.26 -0.18 7.06
C GLN A 9 -9.25 -0.36 5.94
N VAL A 10 -8.42 0.65 5.63
CA VAL A 10 -7.35 0.52 4.64
C VAL A 10 -6.28 -0.48 5.12
N ARG A 11 -5.90 -0.44 6.40
CA ARG A 11 -5.00 -1.43 7.00
C ARG A 11 -5.57 -2.85 6.88
N GLU A 12 -6.83 -3.02 7.28
CA GLU A 12 -7.49 -4.33 7.24
C GLU A 12 -7.67 -4.83 5.81
N TYR A 13 -8.02 -3.93 4.89
CA TYR A 13 -8.13 -4.21 3.47
C TYR A 13 -6.81 -4.69 2.86
N LEU A 14 -5.71 -3.99 3.15
CA LEU A 14 -4.38 -4.39 2.70
C LEU A 14 -3.99 -5.75 3.28
N ARG A 15 -4.25 -5.99 4.57
CA ARG A 15 -4.00 -7.29 5.21
C ARG A 15 -4.81 -8.42 4.59
N CYS A 16 -6.12 -8.23 4.39
CA CYS A 16 -6.97 -9.22 3.74
C CYS A 16 -6.50 -9.49 2.30
N HIS A 17 -6.09 -8.45 1.57
CA HIS A 17 -5.60 -8.58 0.20
C HIS A 17 -4.28 -9.36 0.14
N LEU A 18 -3.35 -9.10 1.06
CA LEU A 18 -2.09 -9.83 1.19
C LEU A 18 -2.28 -11.28 1.63
N ASN A 19 -3.19 -11.51 2.58
CA ASN A 19 -3.56 -12.85 3.03
C ASN A 19 -4.19 -13.67 1.88
N TYR A 20 -5.05 -13.02 1.06
CA TYR A 20 -5.59 -13.63 -0.14
C TYR A 20 -4.50 -14.00 -1.16
N ALA A 21 -3.45 -13.19 -1.26
CA ALA A 21 -2.26 -13.48 -2.07
C ALA A 21 -1.34 -14.56 -1.45
N GLY A 22 -1.74 -15.19 -0.32
CA GLY A 22 -1.00 -16.25 0.35
C GLY A 22 0.16 -15.75 1.21
N THR A 23 0.20 -14.45 1.53
CA THR A 23 1.21 -13.87 2.42
C THR A 23 0.63 -13.56 3.78
N ASP A 24 1.08 -14.30 4.80
CA ASP A 24 0.75 -14.08 6.22
C ASP A 24 1.73 -13.10 6.91
N ARG A 25 2.56 -12.40 6.14
CA ARG A 25 3.60 -11.50 6.65
C ARG A 25 3.23 -10.05 6.37
N ASP A 26 3.47 -9.16 7.33
CA ASP A 26 3.33 -7.73 7.10
C ASP A 26 4.40 -7.27 6.08
N ILE A 27 3.99 -7.12 4.81
CA ILE A 27 4.86 -6.62 3.73
C ILE A 27 5.01 -5.10 3.85
N PHE A 28 4.00 -4.40 4.35
CA PHE A 28 4.02 -2.96 4.54
C PHE A 28 4.21 -2.62 6.01
N THR A 29 5.08 -1.65 6.28
CA THR A 29 5.16 -1.02 7.61
C THR A 29 3.89 -0.22 7.91
N ASP A 30 3.58 0.01 9.19
CA ASP A 30 2.46 0.86 9.59
C ASP A 30 2.59 2.28 9.02
N GLU A 31 3.81 2.81 8.96
CA GLU A 31 4.11 4.13 8.38
C GLU A 31 3.81 4.16 6.86
N ALA A 32 4.17 3.10 6.14
CA ALA A 32 3.83 2.95 4.73
C ALA A 32 2.30 2.93 4.51
N ILE A 33 1.56 2.20 5.34
CA ILE A 33 0.10 2.14 5.28
C ILE A 33 -0.52 3.52 5.52
N GLU A 34 0.02 4.28 6.48
CA GLU A 34 -0.44 5.65 6.74
C GLU A 34 -0.25 6.56 5.53
N ILE A 35 0.91 6.49 4.86
CA ILE A 35 1.15 7.27 3.64
C ILE A 35 0.20 6.85 2.51
N ILE A 36 0.00 5.54 2.30
CA ILE A 36 -0.94 5.04 1.30
C ILE A 36 -2.34 5.58 1.57
N TYR A 37 -2.78 5.58 2.83
CA TYR A 37 -4.08 6.13 3.22
C TYR A 37 -4.17 7.64 2.95
N ARG A 38 -3.18 8.42 3.42
CA ARG A 38 -3.14 9.88 3.21
C ARG A 38 -3.14 10.25 1.73
N PHE A 39 -2.40 9.52 0.90
CA PHE A 39 -2.34 9.77 -0.54
C PHE A 39 -3.63 9.32 -1.26
N SER A 40 -4.18 8.16 -0.90
CA SER A 40 -5.39 7.63 -1.53
C SER A 40 -6.67 8.34 -1.10
N GLY A 41 -6.68 9.01 0.05
CA GLY A 41 -7.87 9.62 0.63
C GLY A 41 -8.98 8.60 0.93
N GLY A 42 -8.62 7.34 1.16
CA GLY A 42 -9.58 6.23 1.35
C GLY A 42 -10.16 5.66 0.05
N SER A 43 -9.63 6.03 -1.13
CA SER A 43 -10.04 5.46 -2.42
C SER A 43 -9.40 4.08 -2.64
N SER A 44 -10.23 3.03 -2.63
CA SER A 44 -9.80 1.64 -2.87
C SER A 44 -8.99 1.48 -4.16
N ARG A 45 -9.34 2.25 -5.21
CA ARG A 45 -8.62 2.21 -6.50
C ARG A 45 -7.19 2.75 -6.38
N LEU A 46 -7.00 3.85 -5.65
CA LEU A 46 -5.67 4.43 -5.43
C LEU A 46 -4.84 3.56 -4.48
N VAL A 47 -5.44 3.03 -3.41
CA VAL A 47 -4.79 2.07 -2.51
C VAL A 47 -4.23 0.90 -3.32
N ASN A 48 -5.04 0.27 -4.17
CA ASN A 48 -4.59 -0.86 -4.99
C ASN A 48 -3.48 -0.48 -5.99
N LYS A 49 -3.56 0.72 -6.58
CA LYS A 49 -2.53 1.19 -7.51
C LYS A 49 -1.20 1.36 -6.79
N VAL A 50 -1.19 2.10 -5.68
CA VAL A 50 0.04 2.36 -4.90
C VAL A 50 0.58 1.06 -4.31
N CYS A 51 -0.27 0.18 -3.80
CA CYS A 51 0.12 -1.13 -3.26
C CYS A 51 0.83 -1.97 -4.33
N THR A 52 0.22 -2.13 -5.50
CA THR A 52 0.81 -2.91 -6.62
C THR A 52 2.15 -2.33 -7.06
N SER A 53 2.22 -1.02 -7.30
CA SER A 53 3.47 -0.38 -7.71
C SER A 53 4.55 -0.50 -6.62
N SER A 54 4.17 -0.41 -5.34
CA SER A 54 5.10 -0.59 -4.21
C SER A 54 5.64 -2.01 -4.09
N LEU A 55 4.78 -3.02 -4.30
CA LEU A 55 5.19 -4.42 -4.33
C LEU A 55 6.17 -4.70 -5.47
N ILE A 56 5.89 -4.18 -6.67
CA ILE A 56 6.78 -4.32 -7.83
C ILE A 56 8.12 -3.64 -7.55
N TYR A 57 8.09 -2.41 -7.04
CA TYR A 57 9.30 -1.66 -6.71
C TYR A 57 10.14 -2.38 -5.65
N GLY A 58 9.53 -2.90 -4.58
CA GLY A 58 10.24 -3.67 -3.56
C GLY A 58 10.84 -4.96 -4.10
N TYR A 59 10.10 -5.68 -4.95
CA TYR A 59 10.62 -6.87 -5.62
C TYR A 59 11.84 -6.55 -6.51
N GLN A 60 11.77 -5.48 -7.31
CA GLN A 60 12.89 -5.04 -8.15
C GLN A 60 14.13 -4.63 -7.34
N ASN A 61 13.94 -4.04 -6.16
CA ASN A 61 15.02 -3.62 -5.28
C ASN A 61 15.48 -4.72 -4.30
N GLY A 62 14.94 -5.94 -4.39
CA GLY A 62 15.26 -7.04 -3.48
C GLY A 62 14.81 -6.80 -2.03
N LYS A 63 13.88 -5.87 -1.81
CA LYS A 63 13.34 -5.51 -0.50
C LYS A 63 12.11 -6.35 -0.20
N ARG A 64 12.12 -7.02 0.96
CA ARG A 64 11.00 -7.86 1.43
C ARG A 64 9.94 -7.09 2.20
N ILE A 65 10.30 -5.92 2.73
CA ILE A 65 9.43 -5.03 3.51
C ILE A 65 9.42 -3.68 2.79
N ILE A 66 8.23 -3.13 2.60
CA ILE A 66 7.96 -1.82 2.03
C ILE A 66 7.81 -0.82 3.18
N ASP A 67 8.77 0.09 3.28
CA ASP A 67 8.73 1.21 4.21
C ASP A 67 8.09 2.45 3.57
N ASP A 68 7.89 3.49 4.37
CA ASP A 68 7.23 4.72 3.96
C ASP A 68 8.04 5.50 2.91
N HIS A 69 9.38 5.41 2.92
CA HIS A 69 10.23 6.03 1.90
C HIS A 69 10.01 5.39 0.53
N MET A 70 9.94 4.05 0.47
CA MET A 70 9.66 3.34 -0.78
C MET A 70 8.29 3.71 -1.35
N VAL A 71 7.26 3.81 -0.51
CA VAL A 71 5.93 4.27 -0.93
C VAL A 71 5.99 5.70 -1.48
N LYS A 72 6.69 6.63 -0.80
CA LYS A 72 6.88 8.01 -1.28
C LYS A 72 7.58 8.06 -2.63
N ILE A 73 8.62 7.24 -2.84
CA ILE A 73 9.35 7.16 -4.12
C ILE A 73 8.40 6.70 -5.23
N VAL A 74 7.61 5.66 -4.99
CA VAL A 74 6.65 5.14 -5.96
C VAL A 74 5.57 6.17 -6.28
N ILE A 75 5.03 6.85 -5.26
CA ILE A 75 4.06 7.94 -5.45
C ILE A 75 4.67 9.07 -6.29
N ASN A 76 5.92 9.45 -6.04
CA ASN A 76 6.55 10.55 -6.77
C ASN A 76 7.02 10.15 -8.18
N GLY A 77 7.33 8.88 -8.41
CA GLY A 77 7.88 8.38 -9.67
C GLY A 77 6.85 7.83 -10.67
N GLU A 78 5.79 7.18 -10.21
CA GLU A 78 4.78 6.49 -11.06
C GLU A 78 3.46 7.28 -11.21
N LEU A 79 3.25 8.30 -10.37
CA LEU A 79 2.00 9.06 -10.30
C LEU A 79 2.19 10.57 -10.58
N SER A 80 3.38 10.97 -11.05
CA SER A 80 3.65 12.32 -11.54
C SER A 80 3.31 12.51 -13.02
#